data_AF-A0A059LRI6-F1
#
_entry.id   AF-A0A059LRI6-F1
#
_cell.length_a   1.000
_cell.length_b   1.000
_cell.length_c   1.000
_cell.angle_alpha   90.00
_cell.angle_beta   90.00
_cell.angle_gamma   90.00
#
_symmetry.space_group_name_H-M   'P 1'
#
loop_
_entity.id
_entity.type
_entity.pdbx_description
1 polymer ?
#
loop_
_entity_poly.entity_id
_entity_poly.type
_entity_poly.pdbx_seq_one_letter_code
_entity_poly.pdbx_strand_id
1 'polypeptide(L)'
;MNGAALTSKEVNFLVYRYLLEAGFTHTAFVFGAESSLVHSDIPGQEVPVGALVSFIQKGCQFAELEANLTDNVEDVFAEYTSISARDVLTKDVAGLRAAVREAQESAEARRLDPLARGPLA
;
A
#
# COMPACT_ATOMS: atom_id res chain seq x y z
N MET A 1 10.10 -3.97 -23.85
CA MET A 1 9.11 -4.54 -22.91
C MET A 1 8.32 -3.37 -22.35
N ASN A 2 7.07 -3.17 -22.76
CA ASN A 2 6.22 -2.27 -22.00
C ASN A 2 5.95 -2.98 -20.67
N GLY A 3 6.47 -2.45 -19.56
CA GLY A 3 6.12 -2.94 -18.24
C GLY A 3 4.61 -2.87 -18.03
N ALA A 4 4.10 -3.54 -17.00
CA ALA A 4 2.69 -3.52 -16.61
C ALA A 4 2.25 -2.12 -16.13
N ALA A 5 2.19 -1.15 -17.04
CA ALA A 5 1.74 0.20 -16.79
C ALA A 5 0.22 0.23 -16.91
N LEU A 6 -0.46 0.60 -15.82
CA LEU A 6 -1.90 0.79 -15.82
C LEU A 6 -2.28 1.97 -16.72
N THR A 7 -3.26 1.73 -17.58
CA THR A 7 -3.91 2.73 -18.40
C THR A 7 -5.07 3.39 -17.65
N SER A 8 -5.48 4.58 -18.07
CA SER A 8 -6.66 5.25 -17.49
C SER A 8 -7.93 4.40 -17.59
N LYS A 9 -8.06 3.57 -18.64
CA LYS A 9 -9.21 2.66 -18.80
C LYS A 9 -9.26 1.61 -17.69
N GLU A 10 -8.13 0.98 -17.38
CA GLU A 10 -8.05 -0.04 -16.31
C GLU A 10 -8.28 0.59 -14.93
N VAL A 11 -7.71 1.77 -14.67
CA VAL A 11 -7.94 2.51 -13.42
C VAL A 11 -9.42 2.88 -13.28
N ASN A 12 -10.03 3.45 -14.32
CA ASN A 12 -11.45 3.78 -14.31
C ASN A 12 -12.31 2.54 -14.06
N PHE A 13 -11.99 1.41 -14.71
CA PHE A 13 -12.73 0.18 -14.51
C PHE A 13 -12.66 -0.30 -13.05
N LEU A 14 -11.48 -0.26 -12.42
CA LEU A 14 -11.31 -0.60 -11.01
C LEU A 14 -12.09 0.33 -10.08
N VAL A 15 -12.10 1.64 -10.36
CA VAL A 15 -12.91 2.62 -9.61
C VAL A 15 -14.40 2.32 -9.75
N TYR A 16 -14.89 2.11 -10.97
CA TYR A 16 -16.28 1.76 -11.24
C TYR A 16 -16.71 0.49 -10.50
N ARG A 17 -15.88 -0.56 -10.55
CA ARG A 17 -16.11 -1.82 -9.82
C ARG A 17 -16.18 -1.60 -8.33
N TYR A 18 -15.27 -0.82 -7.76
CA TYR A 18 -15.31 -0.47 -6.34
C TYR A 18 -16.60 0.26 -5.95
N LEU A 19 -17.06 1.22 -6.77
CA LEU A 19 -18.30 1.95 -6.50
C LEU A 19 -19.52 1.00 -6.47
N LEU A 20 -19.57 0.02 -7.38
CA LEU A 20 -20.62 -1.00 -7.38
C LEU A 20 -20.53 -1.90 -6.14
N GLU A 21 -19.33 -2.40 -5.82
CA GLU A 21 -19.07 -3.30 -4.68
C GLU A 21 -19.37 -2.64 -3.33
N ALA A 22 -19.14 -1.32 -3.22
CA ALA A 22 -19.44 -0.53 -2.02
C ALA A 22 -20.91 -0.03 -1.96
N GLY A 23 -21.72 -0.28 -2.99
CA GLY A 23 -23.13 0.13 -3.02
C GLY A 23 -23.39 1.59 -3.43
N PHE A 24 -22.39 2.31 -3.96
CA PHE A 24 -22.53 3.67 -4.48
C PHE A 24 -23.14 3.67 -5.89
N THR A 25 -24.35 3.10 -6.03
CA THR A 25 -24.99 2.80 -7.33
C THR A 25 -25.20 4.04 -8.22
N HIS A 26 -25.66 5.16 -7.65
CA HIS A 26 -25.84 6.41 -8.40
C HIS A 26 -24.50 6.98 -8.90
N THR A 27 -23.48 6.96 -8.06
CA THR A 27 -22.13 7.40 -8.43
C THR A 27 -21.53 6.50 -9.50
N ALA A 28 -21.67 5.17 -9.36
CA ALA A 28 -21.20 4.20 -10.34
C ALA A 28 -21.88 4.43 -11.71
N PHE A 29 -23.19 4.71 -11.72
CA PHE A 29 -23.94 5.00 -12.95
C PHE A 29 -23.39 6.24 -13.68
N VAL A 30 -23.26 7.37 -12.96
CA VAL A 30 -22.73 8.62 -13.54
C VAL A 30 -21.28 8.44 -13.99
N PHE A 31 -20.45 7.87 -13.12
CA PHE A 31 -19.03 7.64 -13.41
C PHE A 31 -18.84 6.71 -14.61
N GLY A 32 -19.61 5.63 -14.73
CA GLY A 32 -19.53 4.69 -15.85
C GLY A 32 -19.85 5.34 -17.20
N ALA A 33 -20.78 6.29 -17.22
CA ALA A 33 -21.10 7.08 -18.40
C ALA A 33 -19.98 8.09 -18.74
N GLU A 34 -19.54 8.88 -17.75
CA GLU A 34 -18.49 9.90 -17.94
C GLU A 34 -17.14 9.30 -18.34
N SER A 35 -16.80 8.13 -17.80
CA SER A 35 -15.55 7.43 -18.08
C SER A 35 -15.57 6.57 -19.35
N SER A 36 -16.69 6.56 -20.09
CA SER A 36 -16.89 5.75 -21.31
C SER A 36 -16.65 4.25 -21.10
N LEU A 37 -16.90 3.73 -19.89
CA LEU A 37 -16.70 2.31 -19.57
C LEU A 37 -17.75 1.40 -20.19
N VAL A 38 -18.90 1.95 -20.56
CA VAL A 38 -19.95 1.28 -21.35
C VAL A 38 -19.41 0.74 -22.69
N HIS A 39 -18.27 1.25 -23.16
CA HIS A 39 -17.60 0.82 -24.38
C HIS A 39 -16.19 0.26 -24.10
N SER A 40 -15.89 -0.13 -22.86
CA SER A 40 -14.57 -0.70 -22.54
C SER A 40 -14.51 -2.16 -22.94
N ASP A 41 -13.39 -2.57 -23.55
CA ASP A 41 -13.10 -3.97 -23.89
C ASP A 41 -12.60 -4.79 -22.69
N ILE A 42 -12.76 -4.28 -21.45
CA ILE A 42 -12.26 -4.94 -20.25
C ILE A 42 -13.24 -6.05 -19.85
N PRO A 43 -12.81 -7.33 -19.80
CA PRO A 43 -13.68 -8.44 -19.43
C PRO A 43 -13.97 -8.40 -17.93
N GLY A 44 -15.09 -7.80 -17.55
CA GLY A 44 -15.42 -7.56 -16.14
C GLY A 44 -15.62 -8.80 -15.27
N GLN A 45 -15.78 -9.98 -15.86
CA GLN A 45 -15.84 -11.27 -15.15
C GLN A 45 -14.46 -11.78 -14.71
N GLU A 46 -13.39 -11.33 -15.36
CA GLU A 46 -12.02 -11.71 -15.03
C GLU A 46 -11.46 -10.86 -13.87
N VAL A 47 -12.07 -9.71 -13.60
CA VAL A 47 -11.65 -8.82 -12.51
C VAL A 47 -12.27 -9.31 -11.19
N PRO A 48 -11.45 -9.73 -10.21
CA PRO A 48 -11.96 -10.24 -8.94
C PRO A 48 -12.63 -9.14 -8.11
N VAL A 49 -13.56 -9.54 -7.25
CA VAL A 49 -14.17 -8.64 -6.26
C VAL A 49 -13.09 -8.08 -5.35
N GLY A 50 -13.13 -6.78 -5.07
CA GLY A 50 -12.14 -6.10 -4.23
C GLY A 50 -10.80 -5.87 -4.92
N ALA A 51 -10.73 -5.95 -6.25
CA ALA A 51 -9.48 -5.74 -7.00
C ALA A 51 -8.83 -4.38 -6.69
N LEU A 52 -9.60 -3.28 -6.70
CA LEU A 52 -9.07 -1.94 -6.41
C LEU A 52 -8.45 -1.86 -5.00
N VAL A 53 -9.20 -2.32 -3.99
CA VAL A 53 -8.75 -2.33 -2.59
C VAL A 53 -7.49 -3.18 -2.45
N SER A 54 -7.45 -4.34 -3.09
CA SER A 54 -6.29 -5.23 -3.08
C SER A 54 -5.05 -4.60 -3.71
N PHE A 55 -5.21 -3.86 -4.82
CA PHE A 55 -4.10 -3.13 -5.44
C PHE A 55 -3.61 -1.99 -4.57
N ILE A 56 -4.51 -1.20 -3.97
CA ILE A 56 -4.13 -0.13 -3.03
C ILE A 56 -3.37 -0.70 -1.83
N GLN A 57 -3.85 -1.81 -1.26
CA GLN A 57 -3.21 -2.49 -0.14
C GLN A 57 -1.79 -2.95 -0.51
N LYS A 58 -1.62 -3.58 -1.67
CA LYS A 58 -0.31 -4.01 -2.17
C LYS A 58 0.62 -2.82 -2.46
N GLY A 59 0.09 -1.71 -2.97
CA GLY A 59 0.85 -0.47 -3.17
C GLY A 59 1.37 0.09 -1.86
N CYS A 60 0.55 0.08 -0.80
CA CYS A 60 0.98 0.49 0.54
C CYS A 60 2.10 -0.42 1.08
N GLN A 61 1.94 -1.75 0.97
CA GLN A 61 2.95 -2.72 1.37
C GLN A 61 4.25 -2.57 0.58
N PHE A 62 4.16 -2.25 -0.71
CA PHE A 62 5.32 -2.01 -1.55
C PHE A 62 6.10 -0.78 -1.09
N ALA A 63 5.40 0.33 -0.80
CA ALA A 63 6.03 1.54 -0.27
C ALA A 63 6.69 1.29 1.11
N GLU A 64 6.06 0.49 1.96
CA GLU A 64 6.61 0.06 3.26
C GLU A 64 7.88 -0.79 3.08
N LEU A 65 7.88 -1.74 2.14
CA LEU A 65 9.07 -2.53 1.81
C LEU A 65 10.20 -1.66 1.25
N GLU A 66 9.91 -0.75 0.32
CA GLU A 66 10.92 0.18 -0.24
C GLU A 66 11.56 1.08 0.82
N ALA A 67 10.80 1.44 1.86
CA ALA A 67 11.31 2.22 2.99
C ALA A 67 12.18 1.40 3.95
N ASN A 68 11.92 0.09 4.04
CA ASN A 68 12.69 -0.85 4.87
C ASN A 68 13.97 -1.36 4.20
N LEU A 69 14.10 -1.22 2.87
CA LEU A 69 15.33 -1.56 2.17
C LEU A 69 16.46 -0.60 2.56
N THR A 70 17.51 -1.15 3.16
CA THR A 70 18.77 -0.44 3.43
C THR A 70 19.66 -0.42 2.19
N ASP A 71 20.42 0.65 1.99
CA ASP A 71 21.39 0.74 0.88
C ASP A 71 22.56 -0.26 1.06
N ASN A 72 22.72 -0.83 2.25
CA ASN A 72 23.71 -1.88 2.55
C ASN A 72 23.18 -3.26 2.20
N VAL A 73 23.63 -3.78 1.06
CA VAL A 73 23.30 -5.13 0.54
C VAL A 73 23.78 -6.26 1.47
N GLU A 74 24.72 -5.96 2.38
CA GLU A 74 25.27 -6.94 3.33
C GLU A 74 24.33 -7.27 4.48
N ASP A 75 23.35 -6.40 4.78
CA ASP A 75 22.37 -6.62 5.85
C ASP A 75 21.10 -7.28 5.31
N VAL A 76 21.27 -8.49 4.75
CA VAL A 76 20.17 -9.30 4.20
C VAL A 76 19.13 -9.69 5.27
N PHE A 77 19.47 -9.50 6.55
CA PHE A 77 18.62 -9.79 7.70
C PHE A 77 18.13 -8.53 8.43
N ALA A 78 18.18 -7.36 7.79
CA ALA A 78 17.64 -6.13 8.36
C ALA A 78 16.21 -6.37 8.89
N GLU A 79 15.98 -6.03 10.16
CA GLU A 79 14.73 -6.32 10.82
C GLU A 79 13.61 -5.45 10.23
N TYR A 80 12.60 -6.11 9.68
CA TYR A 80 11.43 -5.44 9.11
C TYR A 80 10.72 -4.62 10.17
N THR A 81 10.54 -3.34 9.88
CA THR A 81 9.81 -2.40 10.73
C THR A 81 8.46 -2.09 10.12
N SER A 82 7.40 -2.48 10.83
CA SER A 82 6.05 -2.18 10.37
C SER A 82 5.74 -0.69 10.51
N ILE A 83 5.19 -0.11 9.45
CA ILE A 83 4.79 1.30 9.38
C ILE A 83 3.27 1.41 9.44
N SER A 84 2.76 2.49 10.05
CA SER A 84 1.31 2.72 10.09
C SER A 84 0.74 3.05 8.70
N ALA A 85 -0.50 2.61 8.43
CA ALA A 85 -1.19 2.96 7.18
C ALA A 85 -1.31 4.48 6.97
N ARG A 86 -1.45 5.25 8.06
CA ARG A 86 -1.46 6.72 8.01
C ARG A 86 -0.16 7.26 7.45
N ASP A 87 0.98 6.77 7.93
CA ASP A 87 2.29 7.21 7.46
C ASP A 87 2.49 6.88 5.98
N VAL A 88 2.18 5.65 5.57
CA VAL A 88 2.26 5.22 4.16
C VAL A 88 1.42 6.10 3.24
N LEU A 89 0.25 6.56 3.70
CA LEU A 89 -0.65 7.41 2.93
C LEU A 89 -0.30 8.92 2.95
N THR A 90 0.58 9.37 3.85
CA THR A 90 0.83 10.82 4.07
C THR A 90 2.29 11.24 3.94
N LYS A 91 3.24 10.30 3.91
CA LYS A 91 4.68 10.57 3.76
C LYS A 91 5.16 10.14 2.38
N ASP A 92 6.19 10.82 1.89
CA ASP A 92 6.95 10.37 0.72
C ASP A 92 7.96 9.29 1.12
N VAL A 93 8.67 8.72 0.14
CA VAL A 93 9.66 7.65 0.37
C VAL A 93 10.74 8.08 1.37
N ALA A 94 11.19 9.34 1.31
CA ALA A 94 12.18 9.87 2.25
C ALA A 94 11.65 9.93 3.68
N GLY A 95 10.41 10.40 3.86
CA GLY A 95 9.72 10.42 5.14
C GLY A 95 9.43 9.03 5.71
N LEU A 96 9.11 8.06 4.85
CA LEU A 96 8.93 6.66 5.27
C LEU A 96 10.25 6.05 5.75
N ARG A 97 11.36 6.28 5.04
CA ARG A 97 12.69 5.84 5.48
C ARG A 97 13.12 6.46 6.81
N ALA A 98 12.77 7.72 7.04
CA ALA A 98 13.03 8.38 8.32
C ALA A 98 12.19 7.75 9.45
N ALA A 99 10.92 7.46 9.19
CA ALA A 99 10.04 6.80 10.16
C ALA A 99 10.52 5.39 10.52
N VAL A 100 11.02 4.61 9.55
CA VAL A 100 11.64 3.30 9.80
C VAL A 100 12.85 3.43 10.71
N ARG A 101 13.77 4.35 10.42
CA ARG A 101 14.96 4.58 11.26
C ARG A 101 14.61 4.98 12.68
N GLU A 102 13.70 5.93 12.86
CA GLU A 102 13.25 6.38 14.18
C GLU A 102 12.62 5.22 14.98
N ALA A 103 11.83 4.37 14.32
CA ALA A 103 11.22 3.21 14.93
C ALA A 103 12.25 2.13 15.30
N GLN A 104 13.26 1.88 14.44
CA GLN A 104 14.37 0.97 14.73
C GLN A 104 15.21 1.46 15.91
N GLU A 105 15.58 2.74 15.93
CA GLU A 105 16.33 3.36 17.02
C GLU A 105 15.54 3.29 18.34
N SER A 106 14.24 3.57 18.30
CA SER A 106 13.36 3.47 19.46
C SER A 106 13.21 2.03 19.97
N ALA A 107 13.17 1.05 19.07
CA ALA A 107 13.10 -0.37 19.41
C ALA A 107 14.42 -0.84 20.07
N GLU A 108 15.56 -0.46 19.50
CA GLU A 108 16.87 -0.80 20.05
C GLU A 108 17.12 -0.12 21.41
N ALA A 109 16.73 1.15 21.55
CA ALA A 109 16.80 1.85 22.84
C ALA A 109 16.00 1.14 23.94
N ARG A 110 14.80 0.65 23.63
CA ARG A 110 14.00 -0.17 24.56
C ARG A 110 14.64 -1.51 24.89
N ARG A 111 15.34 -2.13 23.94
CA ARG A 111 16.04 -3.41 24.14
C ARG A 111 17.23 -3.28 25.09
N LEU A 112 17.93 -2.14 25.01
CA LEU A 112 19.10 -1.83 25.82
C LEU A 112 18.75 -1.27 27.20
N ASP A 113 17.50 -0.85 27.45
CA ASP A 113 17.04 -0.34 28.74
C ASP A 113 17.04 -1.46 29.82
N PRO A 114 17.94 -1.38 30.82
CA PRO A 114 18.01 -2.38 31.90
C PRO A 114 16.76 -2.41 32.78
N LEU A 115 16.00 -1.32 32.84
CA LEU A 115 14.78 -1.19 33.65
C LEU A 115 13.54 -1.75 32.94
N ALA A 116 13.62 -2.01 31.62
CA ALA A 116 12.56 -2.64 30.84
C ALA A 116 12.55 -4.18 30.99
N ARG A 117 13.64 -4.77 31.49
CA ARG A 117 13.68 -6.19 31.86
C ARG A 117 12.92 -6.35 33.19
N GLY A 118 11.70 -6.89 33.12
CA GLY A 118 10.95 -7.27 34.31
C GLY A 118 11.80 -8.11 35.27
N PRO A 119 11.48 -8.14 36.58
CA PRO A 119 12.32 -8.74 37.60
C PRO A 119 12.73 -10.17 37.21
N LEU A 120 14.03 -10.46 37.28
CA LEU A 120 14.58 -11.80 37.10
C LEU A 120 13.96 -12.69 38.17
N ALA A 121 13.05 -13.57 37.76
CA ALA A 121 12.45 -14.60 38.60
C ALA A 121 13.44 -15.75 38.84
#